data_AF-A0A959XRJ8-F1
#
_entry.id   AF-A0A959XRJ8-F1
#
_cell.length_a   1.000
_cell.length_b   1.000
_cell.length_c   1.000
_cell.angle_alpha   90.00
_cell.angle_beta   90.00
_cell.angle_gamma   90.00
#
_symmetry.space_group_name_H-M   'P 1'
#
loop_
_entity.id
_entity.type
_entity.pdbx_description
1 polymer ?
#
loop_
_entity_poly.entity_id
_entity_poly.type
_entity_poly.pdbx_seq_one_letter_code
_entity_poly.pdbx_strand_id
1 'polypeptide(L)'
;MNFTISNRARSISLGLIILGAVGAVVGILGDHTDHHQRTWASLLVNGFFFFGIGLGALFFFALQNATETAWSVMVKRVFESLFSYVKWGWIPLVIVFVAGSMHLNHVYHWMDQSLYHPYMVVGEGHDAQYMDEAVQGAVANPNYDSMMAGKKAFLNIPFFWIRTIAYIGIFVFFAGWFRKQSLQMDKESGESLVKRMLLNYKRSALFLVFFAV
;
A
#
# COMPACT_ATOMS: atom_id res chain seq x y z
N MET A 1 -14.70 -27.72 -6.70
CA MET A 1 -15.55 -26.91 -7.59
C MET A 1 -14.67 -26.33 -8.68
N ASN A 2 -14.90 -26.69 -9.94
CA ASN A 2 -14.23 -26.06 -11.08
C ASN A 2 -15.08 -24.87 -11.52
N PHE A 3 -14.72 -23.67 -11.06
CA PHE A 3 -15.33 -22.44 -11.55
C PHE A 3 -14.78 -22.15 -12.96
N THR A 4 -15.65 -22.19 -13.96
CA THR A 4 -15.33 -21.83 -15.34
C THR A 4 -15.70 -20.37 -15.57
N ILE A 5 -14.73 -19.54 -15.95
CA ILE A 5 -15.00 -18.13 -16.25
C ILE A 5 -15.79 -18.08 -17.57
N SER A 6 -16.97 -17.47 -17.54
CA SER A 6 -17.76 -17.30 -18.76
C SER A 6 -17.05 -16.33 -19.72
N ASN A 7 -17.20 -16.57 -21.02
CA ASN A 7 -16.62 -15.70 -22.05
C ASN A 7 -17.10 -14.25 -21.88
N ARG A 8 -18.37 -14.05 -21.48
CA ARG A 8 -18.92 -12.73 -21.19
C ARG A 8 -18.23 -12.06 -20.01
N ALA A 9 -18.01 -12.77 -18.90
CA ALA A 9 -17.31 -12.21 -17.74
C ALA A 9 -15.88 -11.79 -18.10
N ARG A 10 -15.16 -12.64 -18.85
CA ARG A 10 -13.81 -12.32 -19.34
C ARG A 10 -13.80 -11.06 -20.21
N SER A 11 -14.72 -10.94 -21.17
CA SER A 11 -14.79 -9.77 -22.06
C SER A 11 -15.15 -8.49 -21.30
N ILE A 12 -16.07 -8.55 -20.33
CA ILE A 12 -16.41 -7.40 -19.49
C ILE A 12 -15.20 -6.95 -18.66
N SER A 13 -14.51 -7.89 -18.00
CA SER A 13 -13.31 -7.56 -17.22
C SER A 13 -12.22 -6.95 -18.08
N LEU A 14 -11.97 -7.49 -19.28
CA LEU A 14 -11.01 -6.90 -20.22
C LEU A 14 -11.43 -5.51 -20.68
N GLY A 15 -12.71 -5.31 -21.00
CA GLY A 15 -13.25 -4.00 -21.36
C GLY A 15 -13.05 -2.95 -20.26
N LEU A 16 -13.28 -3.31 -18.99
CA LEU A 16 -13.06 -2.43 -17.84
C LEU A 16 -11.57 -2.10 -17.63
N ILE A 17 -10.67 -3.07 -17.85
CA ILE A 17 -9.22 -2.84 -17.77
C ILE A 17 -8.79 -1.85 -18.85
N ILE A 18 -9.26 -2.02 -20.09
CA ILE A 18 -8.95 -1.11 -21.20
C ILE A 18 -9.50 0.28 -20.91
N LEU A 19 -10.77 0.40 -20.47
CA LEU A 19 -11.37 1.67 -20.11
C LEU A 19 -10.59 2.38 -19.00
N GLY A 20 -10.17 1.64 -17.96
CA GLY A 20 -9.34 2.16 -16.89
C GLY A 20 -7.97 2.63 -17.38
N ALA A 21 -7.32 1.87 -18.27
CA ALA A 21 -6.03 2.24 -18.85
C ALA A 21 -6.14 3.49 -19.73
N VAL A 22 -7.18 3.58 -20.57
CA VAL A 22 -7.48 4.78 -21.38
C VAL A 22 -7.75 5.97 -20.47
N GLY A 23 -8.55 5.79 -19.41
CA GLY A 23 -8.82 6.84 -18.42
C GLY A 23 -7.55 7.33 -17.72
N ALA A 24 -6.62 6.44 -17.39
CA ALA A 24 -5.33 6.80 -16.82
C ALA A 24 -4.47 7.61 -17.80
N VAL A 25 -4.39 7.21 -19.08
CA VAL A 25 -3.66 7.94 -20.12
C VAL A 25 -4.25 9.32 -20.35
N VAL A 26 -5.58 9.42 -20.49
CA VAL A 26 -6.27 10.71 -20.62
C VAL A 26 -6.04 11.59 -19.39
N GLY A 27 -6.06 11.00 -18.19
CA GLY A 27 -5.75 11.69 -16.94
C GLY A 27 -4.35 12.30 -16.93
N ILE A 28 -3.34 11.53 -17.32
CA ILE A 28 -1.94 12.00 -17.41
C ILE A 28 -1.80 13.11 -18.46
N LEU A 29 -2.34 12.91 -19.66
CA LEU A 29 -2.22 13.86 -20.76
C LEU A 29 -3.00 15.17 -20.53
N GLY A 30 -4.11 15.10 -19.80
CA GLY A 30 -4.96 16.25 -19.47
C GLY A 30 -4.56 16.98 -18.18
N ASP A 31 -3.51 16.52 -17.49
CA ASP A 31 -3.07 17.15 -16.24
C ASP A 31 -2.05 18.24 -16.51
N HIS A 32 -2.49 19.49 -16.37
CA HIS A 32 -1.66 20.70 -16.52
C HIS A 32 -1.17 21.26 -15.18
N THR A 33 -1.30 20.51 -14.08
CA THR A 33 -0.75 20.93 -12.77
C THR A 33 0.76 20.75 -12.73
N ASP A 34 1.45 21.58 -11.93
CA ASP A 34 2.88 21.43 -11.70
C ASP A 34 3.20 20.00 -11.24
N HIS A 35 4.12 19.33 -11.93
CA HIS A 35 4.50 17.93 -11.67
C HIS A 35 3.35 16.90 -11.72
N HIS A 36 2.25 17.17 -12.44
CA HIS A 36 1.09 16.27 -12.56
C HIS A 36 0.52 15.81 -11.19
N GLN A 37 0.50 16.72 -10.21
CA GLN A 37 0.09 16.42 -8.83
C GLN A 37 -1.30 15.77 -8.75
N ARG A 38 -2.24 16.20 -9.59
CA ARG A 38 -3.60 15.64 -9.60
C ARG A 38 -3.62 14.19 -10.02
N THR A 39 -2.80 13.82 -10.99
CA THR A 39 -2.63 12.45 -11.45
C THR A 39 -2.07 11.56 -10.34
N TRP A 40 -1.00 12.02 -9.68
CA TRP A 40 -0.37 11.29 -8.58
C TRP A 40 -1.32 11.10 -7.39
N ALA A 41 -2.06 12.14 -7.00
CA ALA A 41 -3.05 12.06 -5.94
C ALA A 41 -4.20 11.09 -6.30
N SER A 42 -4.68 11.14 -7.55
CA SER A 42 -5.74 10.24 -8.02
C SER A 42 -5.27 8.77 -8.04
N LEU A 43 -4.03 8.52 -8.45
CA LEU A 43 -3.44 7.19 -8.41
C LEU A 43 -3.29 6.67 -6.97
N LEU A 44 -2.87 7.54 -6.04
CA LEU A 44 -2.74 7.22 -4.62
C LEU A 44 -4.10 6.85 -4.01
N VAL A 45 -5.13 7.67 -4.23
CA VAL A 45 -6.48 7.45 -3.69
C VAL A 45 -7.07 6.14 -4.22
N ASN A 46 -7.00 5.91 -5.54
CA ASN A 46 -7.51 4.68 -6.14
C ASN A 46 -6.71 3.45 -5.66
N GLY A 47 -5.39 3.55 -5.62
CA GLY A 47 -4.51 2.49 -5.12
C GLY A 47 -4.86 2.11 -3.68
N PHE A 48 -5.00 3.12 -2.81
CA PHE A 48 -5.35 2.91 -1.41
C PHE A 48 -6.75 2.30 -1.24
N PHE A 49 -7.73 2.78 -2.01
CA PHE A 49 -9.10 2.28 -1.96
C PHE A 49 -9.18 0.78 -2.29
N PHE A 50 -8.65 0.36 -3.42
CA PHE A 50 -8.70 -1.05 -3.83
C PHE A 50 -7.80 -1.94 -2.96
N PHE A 51 -6.64 -1.44 -2.53
CA PHE A 51 -5.80 -2.16 -1.58
C PHE A 51 -6.50 -2.34 -0.23
N GLY A 52 -7.18 -1.31 0.26
CA GLY A 52 -7.98 -1.33 1.48
C GLY A 52 -9.13 -2.33 1.43
N ILE A 53 -9.81 -2.48 0.29
CA ILE A 53 -10.82 -3.54 0.10
C ILE A 53 -10.18 -4.93 0.25
N GLY A 54 -9.01 -5.15 -0.35
CA GLY A 54 -8.26 -6.39 -0.23
C GLY A 54 -7.85 -6.69 1.22
N LEU A 55 -7.33 -5.69 1.93
CA LEU A 55 -6.94 -5.79 3.34
C LEU A 55 -8.14 -6.03 4.26
N GLY A 56 -9.27 -5.36 4.02
CA GLY A 56 -10.50 -5.57 4.77
C GLY A 56 -11.03 -7.00 4.59
N ALA A 57 -10.99 -7.54 3.37
CA ALA A 57 -11.33 -8.94 3.12
C ALA A 57 -10.36 -9.91 3.81
N LEU A 58 -9.05 -9.60 3.85
CA LEU A 58 -8.05 -10.41 4.54
C LEU A 58 -8.30 -10.43 6.06
N PHE A 59 -8.54 -9.26 6.64
CA PHE A 59 -8.90 -9.10 8.05
C PHE A 59 -10.16 -9.90 8.39
N PHE A 60 -11.22 -9.72 7.61
CA PHE A 60 -12.49 -10.39 7.88
C PHE A 60 -12.40 -11.91 7.72
N PHE A 61 -11.62 -12.39 6.74
CA PHE A 61 -11.31 -13.81 6.61
C PHE A 61 -10.56 -14.34 7.82
N ALA A 62 -9.52 -13.64 8.30
CA ALA A 62 -8.78 -14.06 9.48
C ALA A 62 -9.68 -14.06 10.73
N LEU A 63 -10.49 -13.02 10.92
CA LEU A 63 -11.44 -12.92 12.03
C LEU A 63 -12.36 -14.14 12.10
N GLN A 64 -12.99 -14.52 10.98
CA GLN A 64 -13.90 -15.68 10.93
C GLN A 64 -13.22 -17.00 11.27
N ASN A 65 -11.97 -17.17 10.85
CA ASN A 65 -11.17 -18.34 11.20
C ASN A 65 -10.75 -18.32 12.68
N ALA A 66 -10.52 -17.14 13.27
CA ALA A 66 -10.21 -16.99 14.68
C ALA A 66 -11.44 -17.14 15.59
N THR A 67 -12.65 -16.91 15.08
CA THR A 67 -13.92 -17.07 15.82
C THR A 67 -14.66 -18.36 15.46
N GLU A 68 -14.02 -19.27 14.72
CA GLU A 68 -14.57 -20.57 14.28
C GLU A 68 -16.00 -20.47 13.71
N THR A 69 -16.25 -19.42 12.91
CA THR A 69 -17.62 -19.05 12.53
C THR A 69 -18.15 -19.91 11.38
N ALA A 70 -19.20 -20.69 11.65
CA ALA A 70 -19.71 -21.70 10.72
C ALA A 70 -20.34 -21.16 9.42
N TRP A 71 -21.06 -20.02 9.45
CA TRP A 71 -21.72 -19.50 8.25
C TRP A 71 -20.73 -19.04 7.17
N SER A 72 -19.53 -18.62 7.60
CA SER A 72 -18.49 -18.16 6.69
C SER A 72 -18.01 -19.22 5.71
N VAL A 73 -18.20 -20.50 6.03
CA VAL A 73 -17.75 -21.63 5.21
C VAL A 73 -18.35 -21.58 3.80
N MET A 74 -19.58 -21.08 3.67
CA MET A 74 -20.27 -20.94 2.38
C MET A 74 -19.68 -19.83 1.51
N VAL A 75 -19.18 -18.75 2.13
CA VAL A 75 -18.71 -17.54 1.43
C VAL A 75 -17.19 -17.37 1.44
N LYS A 76 -16.44 -18.26 2.13
CA LYS A 76 -14.97 -18.15 2.30
C LYS A 76 -14.21 -17.98 0.98
N ARG A 77 -14.69 -18.60 -0.10
CA ARG A 77 -14.09 -18.52 -1.43
C ARG A 77 -14.21 -17.13 -2.07
N VAL A 78 -15.25 -16.38 -1.71
CA VAL A 78 -15.42 -14.98 -2.13
C VAL A 78 -14.39 -14.12 -1.43
N PHE A 79 -14.23 -14.26 -0.10
CA PHE A 79 -13.18 -13.54 0.63
C PHE A 79 -11.78 -13.88 0.13
N GLU A 80 -11.50 -15.17 -0.12
CA GLU A 80 -10.24 -15.61 -0.73
C GLU A 80 -9.97 -14.96 -2.09
N SER A 81 -11.01 -14.79 -2.90
CA SER A 81 -10.88 -14.12 -4.20
C SER A 81 -10.60 -12.63 -4.03
N LEU A 82 -11.27 -11.96 -3.08
CA LEU A 82 -11.08 -10.54 -2.79
C LEU A 82 -9.69 -10.24 -2.21
N PHE A 83 -9.28 -10.94 -1.15
CA PHE A 83 -7.98 -10.67 -0.53
C PHE A 83 -6.80 -11.15 -1.39
N SER A 84 -7.01 -12.02 -2.38
CA SER A 84 -5.97 -12.38 -3.35
C SER A 84 -5.43 -11.15 -4.11
N TYR A 85 -6.22 -10.08 -4.21
CA TYR A 85 -5.78 -8.81 -4.77
C TYR A 85 -4.65 -8.15 -3.94
N VAL A 86 -4.52 -8.43 -2.64
CA VAL A 86 -3.44 -7.90 -1.77
C VAL A 86 -2.06 -8.15 -2.37
N LYS A 87 -1.86 -9.25 -3.11
CA LYS A 87 -0.60 -9.55 -3.80
C LYS A 87 -0.17 -8.46 -4.79
N TRP A 88 -1.12 -7.78 -5.42
CA TRP A 88 -0.89 -6.79 -6.47
C TRP A 88 -1.30 -5.37 -6.08
N GLY A 89 -2.24 -5.22 -5.13
CA GLY A 89 -2.85 -3.94 -4.79
C GLY A 89 -1.90 -2.91 -4.17
N TRP A 90 -0.73 -3.32 -3.68
CA TRP A 90 0.28 -2.39 -3.16
C TRP A 90 1.07 -1.68 -4.26
N ILE A 91 1.06 -2.19 -5.50
CA ILE A 91 1.91 -1.69 -6.60
C ILE A 91 1.65 -0.20 -6.90
N PRO A 92 0.39 0.27 -7.07
CA PRO A 92 0.12 1.68 -7.32
C PRO A 92 0.64 2.60 -6.20
N LEU A 93 0.55 2.16 -4.94
CA LEU A 93 1.05 2.91 -3.79
C LEU A 93 2.58 3.08 -3.84
N VAL A 94 3.29 1.97 -4.07
CA VAL A 94 4.75 1.99 -4.17
C VAL A 94 5.23 2.84 -5.34
N ILE A 95 4.54 2.81 -6.49
CA ILE A 95 4.85 3.69 -7.63
C ILE A 95 4.77 5.17 -7.23
N VAL A 96 3.70 5.59 -6.52
CA VAL A 96 3.56 6.98 -6.05
C VAL A 96 4.65 7.34 -5.05
N PHE A 97 4.98 6.44 -4.12
CA PHE A 97 6.01 6.67 -3.09
C PHE A 97 7.43 6.75 -3.67
N VAL A 98 7.76 5.91 -4.67
CA VAL A 98 9.04 6.00 -5.39
C VAL A 98 9.12 7.31 -6.14
N ALA A 99 8.05 7.70 -6.86
CA ALA A 99 8.00 8.97 -7.58
C ALA A 99 8.15 10.18 -6.64
N GLY A 100 7.54 10.13 -5.44
CA GLY A 100 7.72 11.17 -4.41
C GLY A 100 9.15 11.23 -3.85
N SER A 101 9.77 10.07 -3.63
CA SER A 101 11.17 9.99 -3.16
C SER A 101 12.18 10.50 -4.20
N MET A 102 11.82 10.50 -5.48
CA MET A 102 12.61 11.04 -6.59
C MET A 102 12.24 12.49 -6.94
N HIS A 103 11.40 13.15 -6.12
CA HIS A 103 10.90 14.51 -6.36
C HIS A 103 10.13 14.68 -7.69
N LEU A 104 9.58 13.59 -8.25
CA LEU A 104 8.71 13.64 -9.42
C LEU A 104 7.29 14.11 -9.07
N ASN A 105 6.94 14.08 -7.79
CA ASN A 105 5.70 14.61 -7.26
C ASN A 105 5.91 15.18 -5.85
N HIS A 106 5.03 16.08 -5.43
CA HIS A 106 5.04 16.72 -4.11
C HIS A 106 3.76 16.41 -3.32
N VAL A 107 3.22 15.19 -3.45
CA VAL A 107 2.00 14.77 -2.74
C VAL A 107 2.21 14.81 -1.22
N TYR A 108 3.41 14.45 -0.77
CA TYR A 108 3.82 14.52 0.62
C TYR A 108 4.83 15.65 0.81
N HIS A 109 4.40 16.75 1.44
CA HIS A 109 5.28 17.89 1.72
C HIS A 109 6.52 17.50 2.52
N TRP A 110 6.39 16.54 3.46
CA TRP A 110 7.49 16.07 4.30
C TRP A 110 8.61 15.34 3.55
N MET A 111 8.39 14.93 2.30
CA MET A 111 9.45 14.37 1.47
C MET A 111 10.37 15.45 0.89
N ASP A 112 10.02 16.73 1.04
CA ASP A 112 10.89 17.85 0.69
C ASP A 112 11.93 18.11 1.78
N GLN A 113 13.21 18.14 1.38
CA GLN A 113 14.32 18.41 2.29
C GLN A 113 14.38 19.87 2.73
N SER A 114 13.78 20.78 1.96
CA SER A 114 13.77 22.21 2.27
C SER A 114 13.10 22.54 3.61
N LEU A 115 12.24 21.67 4.13
CA LEU A 115 11.50 21.90 5.38
C LEU A 115 12.30 21.67 6.65
N TYR A 116 13.43 20.95 6.57
CA TYR A 116 14.12 20.42 7.75
C TYR A 116 15.27 21.29 8.26
N HIS A 117 15.75 22.23 7.45
CA HIS A 117 16.97 22.97 7.72
C HIS A 117 16.68 24.45 7.97
N PRO A 118 17.08 25.01 9.13
CA PRO A 118 16.77 26.39 9.51
C PRO A 118 17.51 27.46 8.69
N TYR A 119 18.64 27.13 8.08
CA TYR A 119 19.46 28.06 7.31
C TYR A 119 19.63 27.59 5.88
N MET A 120 19.81 28.54 4.97
CA MET A 120 20.17 28.28 3.58
C MET A 120 21.27 29.23 3.12
N VAL A 121 22.18 28.76 2.26
CA VAL A 121 23.16 29.59 1.56
C VAL A 121 22.73 29.68 0.11
N VAL A 122 22.51 30.90 -0.39
CA VAL A 122 22.16 31.14 -1.79
C VAL A 122 23.46 31.28 -2.57
N GLY A 123 23.84 30.24 -3.33
CA GLY A 123 24.96 30.33 -4.26
C GLY A 123 24.64 31.25 -5.44
N GLU A 124 25.66 31.70 -6.19
CA GLU A 124 25.53 32.63 -7.33
C GLU A 124 24.69 32.10 -8.53
N GLY A 125 24.04 30.94 -8.41
CA GLY A 125 23.20 30.37 -9.46
C GLY A 125 22.09 29.46 -8.92
N HIS A 126 21.06 30.04 -8.31
CA HIS A 126 19.76 29.42 -7.93
C HIS A 126 19.75 28.12 -7.11
N ASP A 127 20.89 27.49 -6.85
CA ASP A 127 21.02 26.30 -6.03
C ASP A 127 21.18 26.72 -4.56
N ALA A 128 20.08 26.67 -3.82
CA ALA A 128 20.09 26.90 -2.37
C ALA A 128 20.64 25.65 -1.66
N GLN A 129 21.71 25.82 -0.88
CA GLN A 129 22.21 24.77 0.00
C GLN A 129 21.59 24.92 1.40
N TYR A 130 20.93 23.86 1.86
CA TYR A 130 20.24 23.83 3.14
C TYR A 130 21.16 23.33 4.25
N MET A 131 21.25 24.07 5.36
CA MET A 131 22.20 23.83 6.46
C MET A 131 21.54 23.94 7.84
N ASP A 132 22.06 23.16 8.79
CA ASP A 132 21.62 23.17 10.19
C ASP A 132 22.31 24.27 11.02
N GLU A 133 23.48 24.73 10.59
CA GLU A 133 24.28 25.75 11.27
C GLU A 133 24.39 27.04 10.44
N ALA A 134 24.47 28.18 11.12
CA ALA A 134 24.61 29.49 10.49
C ALA A 134 26.06 29.72 10.04
N VAL A 135 26.37 29.36 8.80
CA VAL A 135 27.67 29.60 8.15
C VAL A 135 27.75 31.03 7.60
N GLN A 136 28.95 31.55 7.35
CA GLN A 136 29.14 32.89 6.76
C GLN A 136 28.43 32.98 5.40
N GLY A 137 27.44 33.89 5.28
CA GLY A 137 26.59 34.01 4.09
C GLY A 137 25.27 33.23 4.15
N ALA A 138 24.98 32.55 5.27
CA ALA A 138 23.71 31.87 5.49
C ALA A 138 22.59 32.86 5.82
N VAL A 139 21.44 32.65 5.19
CA VAL A 139 20.19 33.37 5.44
C VAL A 139 19.20 32.39 6.09
N ALA A 140 18.27 32.90 6.91
CA ALA A 140 17.20 32.08 7.44
C ALA A 140 16.36 31.47 6.31
N ASN A 141 16.13 30.16 6.36
CA ASN A 141 15.33 29.46 5.36
C ASN A 141 13.84 29.79 5.56
N PRO A 142 13.16 30.42 4.59
CA PRO A 142 11.75 30.76 4.71
C PRO A 142 10.83 29.53 4.75
N ASN A 143 11.29 28.38 4.26
CA ASN A 143 10.52 27.15 4.20
C ASN A 143 10.73 26.25 5.42
N TYR A 144 11.59 26.63 6.37
CA TYR A 144 11.84 25.83 7.56
C TYR A 144 10.57 25.66 8.40
N ASP A 145 10.22 24.41 8.70
CA ASP A 145 9.08 24.05 9.54
C ASP A 145 9.56 23.27 10.77
N SER A 146 9.50 23.92 11.94
CA SER A 146 9.92 23.35 13.21
C SER A 146 9.08 22.15 13.65
N MET A 147 7.79 22.11 13.30
CA MET A 147 6.90 20.98 13.60
C MET A 147 7.27 19.75 12.77
N MET A 148 7.68 19.96 11.52
CA MET A 148 8.13 18.90 10.63
C MET A 148 9.52 18.41 10.99
N ALA A 149 10.43 19.32 11.33
CA ALA A 149 11.76 18.99 11.84
C ALA A 149 11.69 18.11 13.09
N GLY A 150 10.77 18.40 14.02
CA GLY A 150 10.53 17.57 15.20
C GLY A 150 10.06 16.13 14.91
N LYS A 151 9.55 15.86 13.70
CA LYS A 151 9.08 14.52 13.26
C LYS A 151 10.06 13.80 12.35
N LYS A 152 11.24 14.37 12.08
CA LYS A 152 12.27 13.82 11.17
C LYS A 152 12.68 12.38 11.53
N ALA A 153 12.69 12.04 12.81
CA ALA A 153 12.97 10.67 13.27
C ALA A 153 11.99 9.63 12.72
N PHE A 154 10.72 9.99 12.49
CA PHE A 154 9.69 9.09 11.97
C PHE A 154 9.41 9.28 10.46
N LEU A 155 9.57 10.51 9.95
CA LEU A 155 9.28 10.89 8.57
C LEU A 155 10.53 10.94 7.67
N ASN A 156 11.63 10.28 8.04
CA ASN A 156 12.76 10.15 7.13
C ASN A 156 12.51 9.07 6.07
N ILE A 157 13.06 9.28 4.87
CA ILE A 157 12.86 8.42 3.70
C ILE A 157 13.30 6.96 3.97
N PRO A 158 14.49 6.68 4.55
CA PRO A 158 14.90 5.29 4.81
C PRO A 158 13.96 4.54 5.75
N PHE A 159 13.58 5.15 6.88
CA PHE A 159 12.69 4.54 7.85
C PHE A 159 11.28 4.34 7.31
N PHE A 160 10.77 5.31 6.52
CA PHE A 160 9.51 5.17 5.80
C PHE A 160 9.50 3.94 4.88
N TRP A 161 10.56 3.72 4.10
CA TRP A 161 10.65 2.58 3.19
C TRP A 161 10.77 1.25 3.90
N ILE A 162 11.59 1.16 4.95
CA ILE A 162 11.73 -0.05 5.78
C ILE A 162 10.35 -0.48 6.30
N ARG A 163 9.61 0.46 6.90
CA ARG A 163 8.27 0.21 7.44
C ARG A 163 7.27 -0.18 6.35
N THR A 164 7.26 0.54 5.23
CA THR A 164 6.36 0.26 4.10
C THR A 164 6.58 -1.15 3.55
N ILE A 165 7.84 -1.54 3.34
CA ILE A 165 8.20 -2.89 2.87
C ILE A 165 7.83 -3.94 3.92
N ALA A 166 8.05 -3.68 5.20
CA ALA A 166 7.65 -4.59 6.27
C ALA A 166 6.13 -4.84 6.28
N TYR A 167 5.31 -3.79 6.20
CA TYR A 167 3.85 -3.90 6.17
C TYR A 167 3.35 -4.66 4.93
N ILE A 168 3.83 -4.29 3.74
CA ILE A 168 3.47 -4.99 2.49
C ILE A 168 3.90 -6.45 2.58
N GLY A 169 5.13 -6.72 3.05
CA GLY A 169 5.67 -8.06 3.20
C GLY A 169 4.81 -8.95 4.10
N ILE A 170 4.40 -8.43 5.26
CA ILE A 170 3.51 -9.12 6.20
C ILE A 170 2.17 -9.43 5.54
N PHE A 171 1.49 -8.44 4.94
CA PHE A 171 0.16 -8.65 4.36
C PHE A 171 0.18 -9.59 3.16
N VAL A 172 1.16 -9.46 2.26
CA VAL A 172 1.31 -10.35 1.11
C VAL A 172 1.64 -11.78 1.56
N PHE A 173 2.49 -11.93 2.58
CA PHE A 173 2.82 -13.23 3.15
C PHE A 173 1.56 -13.92 3.71
N PHE A 174 0.79 -13.24 4.57
CA PHE A 174 -0.41 -13.82 5.17
C PHE A 174 -1.51 -14.10 4.14
N ALA A 175 -1.75 -13.19 3.19
CA ALA A 175 -2.71 -13.41 2.10
C ALA A 175 -2.36 -14.67 1.29
N GLY A 176 -1.08 -14.81 0.88
CA GLY A 176 -0.61 -15.98 0.15
C GLY A 176 -0.68 -17.26 1.00
N TRP A 177 -0.31 -17.17 2.27
CA TRP A 177 -0.30 -18.29 3.20
C TRP A 177 -1.72 -18.81 3.45
N PHE A 178 -2.69 -17.95 3.80
CA PHE A 178 -4.09 -18.33 4.03
C PHE A 178 -4.71 -18.99 2.80
N ARG A 179 -4.47 -18.42 1.60
CA ARG A 179 -4.95 -19.03 0.36
C ARG A 179 -4.37 -20.43 0.15
N LYS A 180 -3.07 -20.60 0.38
CA LYS A 180 -2.39 -21.91 0.27
C LYS A 180 -2.93 -22.92 1.29
N GLN A 181 -3.17 -22.50 2.53
CA GLN A 181 -3.76 -23.37 3.55
C GLN A 181 -5.18 -23.79 3.20
N SER A 182 -5.99 -22.86 2.70
CA SER A 182 -7.36 -23.16 2.27
C SER A 182 -7.42 -24.21 1.16
N LEU A 183 -6.49 -24.15 0.20
CA LEU A 183 -6.37 -25.17 -0.85
C LEU A 183 -5.87 -26.53 -0.34
N GLN A 184 -5.09 -26.55 0.74
CA GLN A 184 -4.64 -27.79 1.37
C GLN A 184 -5.76 -28.45 2.18
N MET A 185 -6.59 -27.65 2.85
CA MET A 185 -7.77 -28.15 3.58
C MET A 185 -8.78 -28.86 2.66
N ASP A 186 -8.81 -28.54 1.37
CA ASP A 186 -9.67 -29.25 0.40
C ASP A 186 -9.18 -30.66 0.05
N LYS A 187 -7.90 -30.97 0.32
CA LYS A 187 -7.25 -32.24 -0.05
C LYS A 187 -7.12 -33.20 1.13
N GLU A 188 -7.34 -32.72 2.34
CA GLU A 188 -7.10 -33.45 3.59
C GLU A 188 -8.40 -33.90 4.25
N SER A 189 -8.32 -34.99 5.00
CA SER A 189 -9.46 -35.57 5.72
C SER A 189 -9.05 -36.13 7.08
N GLY A 190 -10.02 -36.29 7.98
CA GLY A 190 -9.80 -36.84 9.32
C GLY A 190 -8.89 -35.97 10.19
N GLU A 191 -7.94 -36.58 10.89
CA GLU A 191 -7.06 -35.91 11.85
C GLU A 191 -6.19 -34.81 11.21
N SER A 192 -5.73 -35.03 9.97
CA SER A 192 -4.90 -34.06 9.25
C SER A 192 -5.62 -32.72 9.02
N LEU A 193 -6.91 -32.79 8.67
CA LEU A 193 -7.75 -31.61 8.47
C LEU A 193 -7.94 -30.82 9.76
N VAL A 194 -8.21 -31.52 10.87
CA VAL A 194 -8.38 -30.88 12.20
C VAL A 194 -7.10 -30.14 12.61
N LYS A 195 -5.94 -30.77 12.45
CA LYS A 195 -4.63 -30.15 12.71
C LYS A 195 -4.44 -28.87 11.88
N ARG A 196 -4.86 -28.86 10.62
CA ARG A 196 -4.75 -27.70 9.74
C ARG A 196 -5.75 -26.59 10.09
N MET A 197 -6.96 -26.93 10.51
CA MET A 197 -7.94 -25.94 11.01
C MET A 197 -7.39 -25.22 12.24
N LEU A 198 -6.85 -25.96 13.22
CA LEU A 198 -6.21 -25.38 14.40
C LEU A 198 -5.00 -24.50 14.06
N LEU A 199 -4.23 -24.86 13.03
CA LEU A 199 -3.13 -24.02 12.54
C LEU A 199 -3.66 -22.71 11.95
N ASN A 200 -4.72 -22.75 11.14
CA ASN A 200 -5.36 -21.55 10.61
C ASN A 200 -5.91 -20.66 11.72
N TYR A 201 -6.59 -21.22 12.72
CA TYR A 201 -7.06 -20.49 13.90
C TYR A 201 -5.92 -19.72 14.58
N LYS A 202 -4.82 -20.40 14.91
CA LYS A 202 -3.66 -19.79 15.60
C LYS A 202 -3.01 -18.69 14.77
N ARG A 203 -2.88 -18.91 13.45
CA ARG A 203 -2.25 -17.94 12.54
C ARG A 203 -3.16 -16.77 12.22
N SER A 204 -4.48 -16.97 12.23
CA SER A 204 -5.47 -15.90 12.16
C SER A 204 -5.41 -15.01 13.39
N ALA A 205 -5.39 -15.58 14.60
CA ALA A 205 -5.23 -14.80 15.82
C ALA A 205 -3.91 -13.98 15.81
N LEU A 206 -2.80 -14.60 15.41
CA LEU A 206 -1.52 -13.91 15.25
C LEU A 206 -1.59 -12.78 14.22
N PHE A 207 -2.21 -13.03 13.06
CA PHE A 207 -2.39 -12.03 12.02
C PHE A 207 -3.22 -10.84 12.49
N LEU A 208 -4.29 -11.06 13.25
CA LEU A 208 -5.12 -9.98 13.77
C LEU A 208 -4.34 -9.02 14.69
N VAL A 209 -3.37 -9.53 15.45
CA VAL A 209 -2.45 -8.70 16.24
C VAL A 209 -1.56 -7.86 15.33
N PHE A 210 -0.94 -8.46 14.31
CA PHE A 210 -0.13 -7.73 13.33
C PHE A 210 -0.93 -6.72 12.51
N PHE A 211 -2.20 -7.01 12.24
CA PHE A 211 -3.07 -6.11 11.48
C PHE A 211 -3.45 -4.86 12.28
N ALA A 212 -3.52 -4.98 13.61
CA ALA A 212 -3.89 -3.88 14.50
C ALA A 212 -2.74 -2.88 14.76
N VAL A 213 -1.49 -3.23 14.41
CA VAL A 213 -0.27 -2.45 14.67
C VAL A 213 0.31 -1.91 13.37
#